data_AF-A0A7V9TG83-F1
#
_entry.id   AF-A0A7V9TG83-F1
#
_cell.length_a   1.000
_cell.length_b   1.000
_cell.length_c   1.000
_cell.angle_alpha   90.00
_cell.angle_beta   90.00
_cell.angle_gamma   90.00
#
_symmetry.space_group_name_H-M   'P 1'
#
loop_
_entity.id
_entity.type
_entity.pdbx_description
1 polymer ?
#
loop_
_entity_poly.entity_id
_entity_poly.type
_entity_poly.pdbx_seq_one_letter_code
_entity_poly.pdbx_strand_id
1 'polypeptide(L)' 'MTEISDEAVQRATGRVKSEWFRILDDAGAATLSHREIVALLGREEGVSGWWQQMITVAYEKARQLRRTHERPDGFSV' A
#
# COMPACT_ATOMS: atom_id res chain seq x y z
N MET A 1 -2.47 7.96 14.59
CA MET A 1 -1.32 8.30 13.73
C MET A 1 -1.86 8.55 12.35
N THR A 2 -1.86 9.81 11.93
CA THR A 2 -2.49 10.35 10.71
C THR A 2 -2.02 9.60 9.46
N GLU A 3 -2.95 9.02 8.71
CA GLU A 3 -2.65 8.47 7.39
C GLU A 3 -2.20 9.58 6.44
N ILE A 4 -1.31 9.27 5.51
CA ILE A 4 -0.96 10.18 4.41
C ILE A 4 -2.16 10.33 3.46
N SER A 5 -2.52 11.57 3.13
CA SER A 5 -3.57 11.86 2.15
C SER A 5 -3.11 11.57 0.73
N ASP A 6 -4.05 11.24 -0.15
CA ASP A 6 -3.82 10.97 -1.58
C ASP A 6 -3.18 12.17 -2.27
N GLU A 7 -3.61 13.39 -1.94
CA GLU A 7 -3.03 14.64 -2.43
C GLU A 7 -1.54 14.77 -2.09
N ALA A 8 -1.15 14.39 -0.87
CA ALA A 8 0.23 14.47 -0.42
C ALA A 8 1.11 13.45 -1.16
N VAL A 9 0.60 12.23 -1.37
CA VAL A 9 1.28 11.20 -2.16
C VAL A 9 1.39 11.62 -3.61
N GLN A 10 0.35 12.20 -4.21
CA GLN A 10 0.37 12.66 -5.59
C GLN A 10 1.36 13.80 -5.80
N ARG A 11 1.43 14.76 -4.88
CA ARG A 11 2.43 15.85 -4.96
C ARG A 11 3.86 15.36 -4.83
N ALA A 12 4.09 14.31 -4.06
CA ALA A 12 5.43 13.79 -3.83
C ALA A 12 5.90 12.77 -4.88
N THR A 13 4.98 11.94 -5.38
CA THR A 13 5.31 10.78 -6.23
C THR A 13 4.70 10.86 -7.64
N GLY A 14 3.92 11.90 -7.91
CA GLY A 14 3.18 12.07 -9.17
C GLY A 14 1.89 11.26 -9.27
N ARG A 15 1.67 10.27 -8.39
CA ARG A 15 0.53 9.36 -8.44
C ARG A 15 -0.23 9.32 -7.11
N VAL A 16 -1.53 9.08 -7.17
CA VAL A 16 -2.35 8.89 -5.97
C VAL A 16 -2.11 7.51 -5.34
N LYS A 17 -2.41 7.39 -4.05
CA LYS A 17 -2.33 6.13 -3.28
C LYS A 17 -3.00 4.95 -3.96
N SER A 18 -4.22 5.15 -4.48
CA SER A 18 -5.01 4.09 -5.12
C SER A 18 -4.32 3.52 -6.36
N GLU A 19 -3.58 4.34 -7.10
CA GLU A 19 -2.85 3.92 -8.29
C GLU A 19 -1.62 3.11 -7.89
N TRP A 20 -0.87 3.56 -6.88
CA TRP A 20 0.20 2.78 -6.27
C TRP A 20 -0.28 1.43 -5.76
N PHE A 21 -1.42 1.40 -5.07
CA PHE A 21 -1.98 0.14 -4.57
C PHE A 21 -2.32 -0.81 -5.71
N ARG A 22 -2.78 -0.30 -6.86
CA ARG A 22 -3.06 -1.12 -8.04
C ARG A 22 -1.78 -1.68 -8.66
N ILE A 23 -0.74 -0.85 -8.80
CA ILE A 23 0.58 -1.28 -9.30
C ILE A 23 1.17 -2.35 -8.38
N LEU A 24 1.10 -2.13 -7.07
CA LEU A 24 1.57 -3.08 -6.06
C LEU A 24 0.77 -4.39 -6.12
N ASP A 25 -0.55 -4.33 -6.23
CA ASP A 25 -1.40 -5.52 -6.32
C ASP A 25 -1.12 -6.34 -7.61
N ASP A 26 -0.97 -5.66 -8.74
CA ASP A 26 -0.60 -6.27 -10.04
C ASP A 26 0.78 -6.94 -9.99
N ALA A 27 1.73 -6.31 -9.28
CA ALA A 27 3.05 -6.87 -9.02
C ALA A 27 3.07 -7.99 -7.96
N GLY A 28 1.92 -8.34 -7.36
CA GLY A 28 1.84 -9.37 -6.32
C GLY A 28 2.35 -8.92 -4.95
N ALA A 29 2.40 -7.62 -4.66
CA ALA A 29 2.88 -7.07 -3.39
C ALA A 29 2.12 -7.60 -2.16
N ALA A 30 0.90 -8.09 -2.33
CA ALA A 30 0.11 -8.68 -1.25
C ALA A 30 0.77 -9.92 -0.62
N THR A 31 1.67 -10.61 -1.34
CA THR A 31 2.43 -11.77 -0.84
C THR A 31 3.87 -11.42 -0.50
N LEU A 32 4.30 -10.18 -0.73
CA LEU A 32 5.66 -9.74 -0.53
C LEU A 32 5.87 -9.18 0.88
N SER A 33 7.12 -9.22 1.33
CA SER A 33 7.50 -8.60 2.59
C SER A 33 7.60 -7.09 2.47
N HIS A 34 7.44 -6.34 3.58
CA HIS A 34 7.60 -4.88 3.64
C HIS A 34 8.82 -4.37 2.86
N ARG A 35 10.00 -5.01 3.02
CA ARG A 35 11.24 -4.62 2.29
C ARG A 35 11.14 -4.78 0.78
N GLU A 36 10.45 -5.80 0.31
CA GLU A 36 10.27 -6.06 -1.12
C GLU A 36 9.30 -5.06 -1.74
N ILE A 37 8.25 -4.67 -1.02
CA ILE A 37 7.32 -3.61 -1.45
C ILE A 37 8.06 -2.27 -1.56
N VAL A 38 8.87 -1.92 -0.56
CA VAL A 38 9.74 -0.73 -0.61
C VAL A 38 10.71 -0.81 -1.79
N ALA A 39 11.33 -1.98 -2.02
CA ALA A 39 12.22 -2.19 -3.15
C ALA A 39 11.52 -2.08 -4.51
N LEU A 40 10.25 -2.48 -4.63
CA LEU A 40 9.43 -2.27 -5.83
C LEU A 40 9.18 -0.78 -6.08
N LEU A 41 8.80 -0.04 -5.03
CA LEU A 41 8.58 1.40 -5.12
C LEU A 41 9.87 2.16 -5.45
N GLY A 42 11.02 1.68 -4.97
CA GLY A 42 12.33 2.24 -5.29
C GLY A 42 12.81 2.01 -6.72
N ARG A 43 12.13 1.17 -7.51
CA ARG A 43 12.39 1.03 -8.95
C ARG A 43 11.73 2.14 -9.78
N GLU A 44 10.69 2.77 -9.25
CA GLU A 44 10.04 3.91 -9.88
C GLU A 44 10.79 5.20 -9.51
N GLU A 45 11.39 5.83 -10.52
CA GLU A 45 12.06 7.11 -10.40
C GLU A 45 11.07 8.17 -9.88
N GLY A 46 11.35 8.77 -8.72
CA GLY A 46 10.54 9.85 -8.15
C GLY A 46 9.94 9.57 -6.77
N VAL A 47 9.99 8.34 -6.26
CA VAL A 47 9.54 8.03 -4.90
C VAL A 47 10.71 8.11 -3.92
N SER A 48 10.76 9.16 -3.09
CA SER A 48 11.79 9.26 -2.04
C SER A 48 11.65 8.12 -1.02
N GLY A 49 12.76 7.66 -0.42
CA GLY A 49 12.76 6.52 0.52
C GLY A 49 11.74 6.62 1.66
N TRP A 50 11.48 7.83 2.17
CA TRP A 50 10.43 8.05 3.17
C TRP A 50 9.01 7.77 2.63
N TRP A 51 8.70 8.25 1.41
CA TRP A 51 7.42 7.98 0.76
C TRP A 51 7.22 6.50 0.43
N GLN A 52 8.30 5.78 0.10
CA GLN A 52 8.23 4.33 -0.12
C GLN A 52 7.73 3.60 1.13
N GLN A 53 8.25 3.93 2.31
CA GLN A 53 7.77 3.36 3.57
C GLN A 53 6.32 3.76 3.86
N MET A 54 5.95 5.03 3.66
CA MET A 54 4.61 5.51 3.94
C MET A 54 3.54 4.86 3.03
N ILE A 55 3.84 4.70 1.74
CA ILE A 55 2.97 3.96 0.80
C ILE A 55 2.88 2.50 1.20
N THR A 56 4.00 1.86 1.55
CA THR A 56 4.05 0.46 1.99
C THR A 56 3.17 0.24 3.22
N VAL A 57 3.35 1.03 4.28
CA VAL A 57 2.53 0.93 5.51
C VAL A 57 1.04 1.13 5.21
N ALA A 58 0.70 2.08 4.35
CA ALA A 58 -0.69 2.32 3.98
C ALA A 58 -1.28 1.17 3.16
N TYR A 59 -0.50 0.58 2.24
CA TYR A 59 -0.89 -0.59 1.47
C TYR A 59 -1.14 -1.80 2.37
N GLU A 60 -0.21 -2.07 3.30
CA GLU A 60 -0.32 -3.14 4.28
C GLU A 60 -1.58 -2.97 5.15
N LYS A 61 -1.83 -1.77 5.68
CA LYS A 61 -3.06 -1.48 6.44
C LYS A 61 -4.33 -1.70 5.61
N ALA A 62 -4.36 -1.22 4.37
CA ALA A 62 -5.52 -1.38 3.51
C ALA A 62 -5.83 -2.86 3.22
N ARG A 63 -4.80 -3.70 3.00
CA ARG A 63 -4.96 -5.16 2.81
C ARG A 63 -5.26 -5.91 4.10
N GLN A 64 -4.68 -5.51 5.22
CA GLN A 64 -4.98 -6.10 6.53
C GLN A 64 -6.44 -5.81 6.93
N LEU A 65 -6.95 -4.60 6.68
CA LEU A 65 -8.37 -4.26 6.88
C LEU A 65 -9.28 -5.09 5.97
N ARG A 66 -8.91 -5.26 4.69
CA ARG A 66 -9.65 -6.17 3.79
C ARG A 66 -9.66 -7.60 4.31
N ARG A 67 -8.53 -8.16 4.73
CA ARG A 67 -8.47 -9.50 5.35
C ARG A 67 -9.28 -9.61 6.64
N THR A 68 -9.29 -8.54 7.45
CA THR A 68 -10.02 -8.52 8.73
C THR A 68 -11.54 -8.43 8.53
N HIS A 69 -11.97 -7.69 7.49
CA HIS A 69 -13.38 -7.58 7.09
C HIS A 69 -13.84 -8.77 6.23
N GLU A 70 -12.90 -9.45 5.56
CA GLU A 70 -13.05 -10.74 4.89
C GLU A 70 -12.76 -11.89 5.88
N ARG A 71 -13.27 -11.76 7.11
CA ARG A 71 -13.58 -12.97 7.87
C ARG A 71 -14.86 -13.52 7.23
N PRO A 72 -14.90 -14.80 6.83
CA PRO A 72 -16.14 -15.40 6.38
C PRO A 72 -17.13 -15.25 7.53
N ASP A 73 -18.25 -14.59 7.28
CA ASP A 73 -19.44 -14.74 8.09
C ASP A 73 -19.89 -16.21 7.95
N GLY A 74 -19.23 -17.04 8.74
CA GLY A 74 -19.51 -18.45 8.92
C GLY A 74 -20.13 -18.60 10.29
N PHE A 75 -21.44 -18.33 10.34
CA PHE A 75 -22.42 -18.77 11.34
C PHE A 75 -21.98 -18.75 12.82
N SER A 76 -22.51 -17.79 13.58
CA SER A 76 -22.86 -18.06 14.98
C SER A 76 -24.30 -18.58 15.03
N VAL A 77 -24.44 -19.84 15.46
CA VAL A 77 -25.69 -20.46 15.92
C VAL A 77 -26.02 -19.99 17.34
#